data_AF-A0AB37KNZ8-F1
#
_entry.id   AF-A0AB37KNZ8-F1
#
_cell.length_a   1.000
_cell.length_b   1.000
_cell.length_c   1.000
_cell.angle_alpha   90.00
_cell.angle_beta   90.00
_cell.angle_gamma   90.00
#
_symmetry.space_group_name_H-M   'P 1'
#
loop_
_entity.id
_entity.type
_entity.pdbx_description
1 polymer ?
#
loop_
_entity_poly.entity_id
_entity_poly.type
_entity_poly.pdbx_seq_one_letter_code
_entity_poly.pdbx_strand_id
1 'polypeptide(L)'
;MKLKLVATKEVKDKIKQAIKEQDIQYSDDASFVLYELHHEHEFLLVREKEDYFRIAVKDIIYIEAKGAQVLAHTKDGIYQVKETMYQLEANLYDKGFLRIHKAFIVNKKDIRRIKTSLNMKFSLVLSNQETVEVSRSYYYHFKEEMGF
;
A
#
# COMPACT_ATOMS: atom_id res chain seq x y z
N MET A 1 9.94 -22.26 5.97
CA MET A 1 9.55 -20.83 5.73
C MET A 1 8.08 -20.62 6.06
N LYS A 2 7.66 -19.46 6.60
CA LYS A 2 6.23 -19.17 6.84
C LYS A 2 5.70 -18.17 5.81
N LEU A 3 4.55 -18.45 5.22
CA LEU A 3 3.86 -17.59 4.26
C LEU A 3 2.46 -17.22 4.74
N LYS A 4 2.04 -15.98 4.55
CA LYS A 4 0.63 -15.58 4.61
C LYS A 4 0.08 -15.57 3.19
N LEU A 5 -1.11 -16.13 2.99
CA LEU A 5 -1.79 -16.13 1.70
C LEU A 5 -2.93 -15.12 1.74
N VAL A 6 -2.92 -14.14 0.84
CA VAL A 6 -4.00 -13.18 0.63
C VAL A 6 -4.50 -13.33 -0.79
N ALA A 7 -5.57 -14.09 -0.92
CA ALA A 7 -6.10 -14.58 -2.19
C ALA A 7 -7.55 -15.04 -1.99
N THR A 8 -8.27 -15.23 -3.08
CA THR A 8 -9.52 -15.98 -3.17
C THR A 8 -9.34 -17.37 -2.55
N LYS A 9 -10.44 -17.93 -2.05
CA LYS A 9 -10.43 -19.27 -1.47
C LYS A 9 -9.87 -20.30 -2.45
N GLU A 10 -10.26 -20.20 -3.73
CA GLU A 10 -9.80 -21.11 -4.77
C GLU A 10 -8.27 -21.07 -4.96
N VAL A 11 -7.67 -19.88 -5.02
CA VAL A 11 -6.22 -19.77 -5.17
C VAL A 11 -5.49 -20.14 -3.88
N LYS A 12 -6.03 -19.81 -2.71
CA LYS A 12 -5.49 -20.31 -1.43
C LYS A 12 -5.41 -21.84 -1.43
N ASP A 13 -6.46 -22.52 -1.87
CA ASP A 13 -6.52 -23.98 -1.88
C ASP A 13 -5.53 -24.57 -2.91
N LYS A 14 -5.41 -23.96 -4.09
CA LYS A 14 -4.40 -24.34 -5.10
C LYS A 14 -2.97 -24.18 -4.58
N ILE A 15 -2.65 -23.05 -3.96
CA ILE A 15 -1.30 -22.79 -3.41
C ILE A 15 -1.00 -23.75 -2.26
N LYS A 16 -1.94 -23.96 -1.33
CA LYS A 16 -1.78 -24.92 -0.23
C LYS A 16 -1.49 -26.33 -0.73
N GLN A 17 -2.16 -26.75 -1.81
CA GLN A 17 -1.91 -28.04 -2.43
C GLN A 17 -0.51 -28.09 -3.08
N ALA A 18 -0.10 -27.04 -3.78
CA ALA A 18 1.19 -26.97 -4.46
C ALA A 18 2.40 -26.96 -3.51
N ILE A 19 2.26 -26.36 -2.32
CA ILE A 19 3.34 -26.28 -1.31
C ILE A 19 3.28 -27.40 -0.27
N LYS A 20 2.30 -28.31 -0.36
CA LYS A 20 2.01 -29.33 0.66
C LYS A 20 3.21 -30.25 0.97
N GLU A 21 4.05 -30.50 -0.02
CA GLU A 21 5.22 -31.39 0.08
C GLU A 21 6.53 -30.63 0.33
N GLN A 22 6.45 -29.30 0.51
CA GLN A 22 7.61 -28.46 0.82
C GLN A 22 7.63 -28.06 2.30
N ASP A 23 8.79 -27.67 2.82
CA ASP A 23 8.95 -27.13 4.18
C ASP A 23 8.47 -25.66 4.30
N ILE A 24 7.26 -25.41 3.79
CA ILE A 24 6.61 -24.11 3.74
C ILE A 24 5.29 -24.20 4.51
N GLN A 25 5.17 -23.41 5.56
CA GLN A 25 3.99 -23.36 6.43
C GLN A 25 3.16 -22.12 6.14
N TYR A 26 1.84 -22.24 6.14
CA TYR A 26 0.94 -21.09 6.09
C TYR A 26 0.63 -20.57 7.49
N SER A 27 0.69 -19.25 7.69
CA SER A 27 0.26 -18.59 8.92
C SER A 27 -0.13 -17.14 8.68
N ASP A 28 -1.13 -16.63 9.42
CA ASP A 28 -1.60 -15.23 9.28
C ASP A 28 -0.64 -14.18 9.87
N ASP A 29 0.31 -14.63 10.70
CA ASP A 29 1.39 -13.84 11.33
C ASP A 29 2.74 -13.93 10.59
N ALA A 30 2.78 -14.55 9.42
CA ALA A 30 4.01 -14.75 8.66
C ALA A 30 4.60 -13.44 8.11
N SER A 31 5.93 -13.33 8.15
CA SER A 31 6.67 -12.18 7.60
C SER A 31 6.69 -12.14 6.06
N PHE A 32 6.60 -13.29 5.40
CA PHE A 32 6.53 -13.39 3.95
C PHE A 32 5.07 -13.59 3.53
N VAL A 33 4.62 -12.90 2.49
CA VAL A 33 3.21 -12.93 2.10
C VAL A 33 3.09 -13.06 0.59
N LEU A 34 2.29 -14.03 0.18
CA LEU A 34 1.88 -14.27 -1.20
C LEU A 34 0.49 -13.67 -1.41
N TYR A 35 0.39 -12.81 -2.40
CA TYR A 35 -0.85 -12.20 -2.83
C TYR A 35 -1.24 -12.76 -4.19
N GLU A 36 -2.50 -13.16 -4.34
CA GLU A 36 -3.07 -13.40 -5.66
C GLU A 36 -3.33 -12.04 -6.31
N LEU A 37 -2.55 -11.72 -7.33
CA LEU A 37 -2.75 -10.54 -8.16
C LEU A 37 -3.94 -10.74 -9.10
N HIS A 38 -5.17 -10.71 -8.59
CA HIS A 38 -6.39 -10.77 -9.41
C HIS A 38 -7.41 -9.71 -9.00
N HIS A 39 -7.20 -8.50 -9.50
CA HIS A 39 -8.10 -7.74 -10.38
C HIS A 39 -7.33 -6.47 -10.75
N GLU A 40 -7.60 -5.85 -11.90
CA GLU A 40 -7.19 -4.46 -12.07
C GLU A 40 -7.86 -3.67 -10.93
N HIS A 41 -7.10 -3.37 -9.87
CA HIS A 41 -7.48 -2.39 -8.85
C HIS A 41 -7.44 -1.02 -9.52
N GLU A 42 -8.28 -0.84 -10.54
CA GLU A 42 -8.60 0.45 -11.10
C GLU A 42 -9.40 1.24 -10.08
N PHE A 43 -10.08 0.56 -9.14
CA PHE A 43 -10.91 1.18 -8.12
C PHE A 43 -10.73 0.57 -6.73
N LEU A 44 -10.80 1.41 -5.70
CA LEU A 44 -11.02 1.03 -4.30
C LEU A 44 -12.49 1.23 -3.93
N LEU A 45 -13.05 0.30 -3.16
CA LEU A 45 -14.40 0.43 -2.63
C LEU A 45 -14.34 1.11 -1.26
N VAL A 46 -14.91 2.30 -1.16
CA VAL A 46 -15.04 3.05 0.09
C VAL A 46 -16.48 3.09 0.55
N ARG A 47 -16.67 3.29 1.86
CA ARG A 47 -18.00 3.47 2.44
C ARG A 47 -18.09 4.88 3.01
N GLU A 48 -19.09 5.63 2.58
CA GLU A 48 -19.45 6.91 3.16
C GLU A 48 -20.90 6.83 3.62
N LYS A 49 -21.12 6.93 4.94
CA LYS A 49 -22.42 6.72 5.58
C LYS A 49 -23.04 5.35 5.22
N GLU A 50 -24.16 5.35 4.49
CA GLU A 50 -24.89 4.14 4.10
C GLU A 50 -24.52 3.65 2.70
N ASP A 51 -23.79 4.47 1.92
CA ASP A 51 -23.49 4.21 0.53
C ASP A 51 -22.06 3.72 0.30
N TYR A 52 -21.90 3.01 -0.81
CA TYR A 52 -20.63 2.51 -1.31
C TYR A 52 -20.20 3.29 -2.54
N PHE A 53 -18.96 3.76 -2.54
CA PHE A 53 -18.39 4.51 -3.66
C PHE A 53 -17.16 3.79 -4.19
N ARG A 54 -16.95 3.90 -5.50
CA ARG A 54 -15.74 3.43 -6.17
C ARG A 54 -14.84 4.62 -6.44
N ILE A 55 -13.63 4.60 -5.87
CA ILE A 55 -12.62 5.62 -6.12
C ILE A 55 -11.63 5.06 -7.12
N ALA A 56 -11.36 5.77 -8.21
CA ALA A 56 -10.34 5.34 -9.14
C ALA A 56 -8.94 5.45 -8.50
N VAL A 57 -8.16 4.36 -8.53
CA VAL A 57 -6.81 4.30 -7.95
C VAL A 57 -5.89 5.36 -8.57
N LYS A 58 -6.06 5.67 -9.85
CA LYS A 58 -5.32 6.72 -10.56
C LYS A 58 -5.53 8.13 -9.98
N ASP A 59 -6.60 8.34 -9.21
CA ASP A 59 -6.93 9.63 -8.61
C ASP A 59 -6.50 9.73 -7.15
N ILE A 60 -5.97 8.64 -6.57
CA ILE A 60 -5.36 8.62 -5.24
C ILE A 60 -3.94 9.19 -5.32
N ILE A 61 -3.70 10.20 -4.50
CA ILE A 61 -2.41 10.89 -4.35
C ILE A 61 -1.55 10.14 -3.31
N TYR A 62 -2.15 9.83 -2.16
CA TYR A 62 -1.52 9.04 -1.11
C TYR A 62 -2.58 8.46 -0.17
N ILE A 63 -2.16 7.53 0.68
CA ILE A 63 -2.97 6.91 1.72
C ILE A 63 -2.32 7.19 3.07
N GLU A 64 -3.15 7.55 4.05
CA GLU A 64 -2.77 7.86 5.42
C GLU A 64 -3.48 6.94 6.42
N ALA A 65 -2.74 6.37 7.36
CA ALA A 65 -3.32 5.79 8.56
C ALA A 65 -3.40 6.85 9.66
N LYS A 66 -4.63 7.21 10.06
CA LYS A 66 -4.91 8.21 11.10
C LYS A 66 -5.76 7.59 12.20
N GLY A 67 -5.12 7.29 13.33
CA GLY A 67 -5.76 6.55 14.43
C GLY A 67 -6.15 5.14 13.99
N ALA A 68 -7.44 4.80 14.11
CA ALA A 68 -7.99 3.51 13.67
C ALA A 68 -8.46 3.50 12.21
N GLN A 69 -8.39 4.63 11.52
CA GLN A 69 -8.88 4.78 10.15
C GLN A 69 -7.74 4.78 9.14
N VAL A 70 -8.02 4.27 7.94
CA VAL A 70 -7.17 4.41 6.77
C VAL A 70 -7.91 5.30 5.77
N LEU A 71 -7.23 6.33 5.30
CA LEU A 71 -7.79 7.39 4.48
C LEU A 71 -7.07 7.44 3.14
N ALA A 72 -7.80 7.36 2.03
CA ALA A 72 -7.30 7.66 0.71
C ALA A 72 -7.50 9.15 0.41
N HIS A 73 -6.41 9.86 0.21
CA HIS A 73 -6.40 11.26 -0.22
C HIS A 73 -6.36 11.31 -1.73
N THR A 74 -7.40 11.87 -2.32
CA THR A 74 -7.59 11.93 -3.77
C THR A 74 -7.63 13.37 -4.26
N LYS A 75 -7.71 13.57 -5.57
CA LYS A 75 -7.92 14.91 -6.15
C LYS A 75 -9.28 15.51 -5.79
N ASP A 76 -10.29 14.67 -5.54
CA ASP A 76 -11.69 15.09 -5.35
C ASP A 76 -12.12 15.12 -3.89
N GLY A 77 -11.32 14.52 -2.99
CA GLY A 77 -11.64 14.45 -1.57
C GLY A 77 -10.88 13.38 -0.80
N ILE A 78 -11.26 13.20 0.46
CA ILE A 78 -10.65 12.23 1.38
C ILE A 78 -11.70 11.19 1.73
N TYR A 79 -11.34 9.91 1.59
CA TYR A 79 -12.27 8.82 1.78
C TYR A 79 -11.71 7.74 2.69
N GLN A 80 -12.55 7.19 3.57
CA GLN A 80 -12.14 6.07 4.41
C GLN A 80 -12.19 4.76 3.61
N VAL A 81 -11.04 4.10 3.50
CA VAL A 81 -10.90 2.76 2.90
C VAL A 81 -11.04 1.69 3.96
N LYS A 82 -11.54 0.51 3.58
CA LYS A 82 -11.77 -0.62 4.51
C LYS A 82 -10.52 -1.47 4.69
N GLU A 83 -9.67 -1.50 3.68
CA GLU A 83 -8.44 -2.25 3.63
C GLU A 83 -7.40 -1.67 4.60
N THR A 84 -6.61 -2.57 5.18
CA THR A 84 -5.47 -2.18 6.02
C THR A 84 -4.33 -1.61 5.16
N MET A 85 -3.43 -0.83 5.77
CA MET A 85 -2.21 -0.35 5.11
C MET A 85 -1.41 -1.49 4.44
N TYR A 86 -1.40 -2.66 5.05
CA TYR A 86 -0.68 -3.82 4.55
C TYR A 86 -1.29 -4.40 3.28
N GLN A 87 -2.63 -4.49 3.23
CA GLN A 87 -3.34 -4.91 2.03
C GLN A 87 -3.22 -3.88 0.91
N LEU A 88 -3.35 -2.58 1.24
CA LEU A 88 -3.21 -1.51 0.25
C LEU A 88 -1.81 -1.44 -0.34
N GLU A 89 -0.77 -1.60 0.49
CA GLU A 89 0.61 -1.70 0.02
C GLU A 89 0.77 -2.82 -1.02
N ALA A 90 0.29 -4.02 -0.72
CA ALA A 90 0.38 -5.14 -1.65
C ALA A 90 -0.44 -4.92 -2.94
N ASN A 91 -1.68 -4.41 -2.81
CA ASN A 91 -2.62 -4.27 -3.92
C ASN A 91 -2.30 -3.10 -4.86
N LEU A 92 -1.54 -2.10 -4.38
CA LEU A 92 -1.26 -0.87 -5.12
C LEU A 92 0.20 -0.73 -5.56
N TYR A 93 1.09 -1.63 -5.11
CA TYR A 93 2.50 -1.58 -5.46
C TYR A 93 2.73 -1.61 -6.98
N ASP A 94 2.03 -2.50 -7.69
CA ASP A 94 2.08 -2.61 -9.16
C ASP A 94 1.45 -1.39 -9.88
N LYS A 95 0.67 -0.57 -9.16
CA LYS A 95 0.10 0.69 -9.66
C LYS A 95 0.99 1.90 -9.42
N GLY A 96 2.18 1.69 -8.85
CA GLY A 96 3.17 2.71 -8.59
C GLY A 96 3.04 3.36 -7.21
N PHE A 97 2.34 2.72 -6.28
CA PHE A 97 2.30 3.16 -4.89
C PHE A 97 3.48 2.59 -4.11
N LEU A 98 3.98 3.37 -3.16
CA LEU A 98 5.14 3.02 -2.36
C LEU A 98 4.90 3.37 -0.89
N ARG A 99 5.10 2.40 0.00
CA ARG A 99 5.08 2.66 1.43
C ARG A 99 6.37 3.35 1.86
N ILE A 100 6.23 4.49 2.53
CA ILE A 100 7.35 5.33 2.99
C ILE A 100 7.36 5.55 4.51
N HIS A 101 6.26 5.18 5.16
CA HIS A 101 6.07 5.30 6.59
C HIS A 101 5.06 4.24 7.03
N LYS A 102 5.07 3.85 8.31
CA LYS A 102 4.05 2.94 8.86
C LYS A 102 2.61 3.40 8.59
N ALA A 103 2.45 4.72 8.46
CA ALA A 103 1.18 5.43 8.27
C ALA A 103 1.03 6.08 6.89
N PHE A 104 1.99 5.96 5.96
CA PHE A 104 1.88 6.60 4.65
C PHE A 104 2.32 5.67 3.51
N ILE A 105 1.45 5.58 2.50
CA ILE A 105 1.73 4.99 1.18
C ILE A 105 1.49 6.10 0.16
N VAL A 106 2.46 6.39 -0.70
CA VAL A 106 2.39 7.49 -1.67
C VAL A 106 2.30 6.97 -3.09
N ASN A 107 1.53 7.63 -3.96
CA ASN A 107 1.62 7.40 -5.39
C ASN A 107 2.89 8.06 -5.93
N LYS A 108 3.81 7.29 -6.50
CA LYS A 108 5.09 7.82 -7.01
C LYS A 108 4.88 8.89 -8.09
N LYS A 109 3.79 8.81 -8.87
CA LYS A 109 3.46 9.79 -9.91
C LYS A 109 3.07 11.16 -9.36
N ASP A 110 2.64 11.22 -8.10
CA ASP A 110 2.21 12.45 -7.44
C ASP A 110 3.31 13.11 -6.61
N ILE A 111 4.51 12.52 -6.51
CA ILE A 111 5.66 13.13 -5.86
C ILE A 111 6.19 14.27 -6.77
N ARG A 112 6.04 15.52 -6.33
CA ARG A 112 6.48 16.71 -7.08
C ARG A 112 7.89 17.14 -6.74
N ARG A 113 8.30 16.99 -5.49
CA ARG A 113 9.64 17.39 -5.03
C ARG A 113 10.07 16.55 -3.85
N ILE A 114 11.31 16.07 -3.89
CA ILE A 114 11.96 15.40 -2.77
C ILE A 114 12.90 16.42 -2.12
N LYS A 115 12.67 16.75 -0.85
CA LYS A 115 13.57 17.58 -0.06
C LYS A 115 14.45 16.69 0.80
N THR A 116 15.75 16.94 0.78
CA THR A 116 16.73 16.31 1.67
C THR A 116 17.12 17.26 2.78
N SER A 117 17.04 16.79 4.02
CA SER A 117 17.55 17.51 5.19
C SER A 117 18.91 16.96 5.61
N LEU A 118 19.74 17.78 6.25
CA LEU A 118 21.07 17.39 6.78
C LEU A 118 21.05 16.12 7.65
N ASN A 119 19.90 15.79 8.25
CA ASN A 119 19.72 14.62 9.12
C ASN A 119 19.25 13.36 8.37
N MET A 120 19.59 13.21 7.09
CA MET A 120 19.18 12.07 6.24
C MET A 120 17.68 11.81 6.25
N LYS A 121 16.89 12.88 6.15
CA LYS A 121 15.43 12.80 6.03
C LYS A 121 15.00 13.19 4.62
N PHE A 122 14.11 12.40 4.04
CA PHE A 122 13.38 12.79 2.85
C PHE A 122 12.00 13.31 3.24
N SER A 123 11.66 14.50 2.76
CA SER A 123 10.29 15.03 2.79
C SER A 123 9.78 15.14 1.36
N LEU A 124 8.65 14.50 1.09
CA LEU A 124 8.03 14.46 -0.23
C LEU A 124 6.94 15.52 -0.28
N VAL A 125 7.06 16.46 -1.20
CA VAL A 125 5.98 17.39 -1.54
C VAL A 125 5.13 16.73 -2.62
N LEU A 126 3.85 16.53 -2.35
CA LEU A 126 2.90 15.85 -3.22
C LEU A 126 2.15 16.83 -4.15
N SER A 127 1.36 16.29 -5.08
CA SER A 127 0.61 17.07 -6.07
C SER A 127 -0.48 17.96 -5.48
N ASN A 128 -1.02 17.61 -4.31
CA ASN A 128 -1.93 18.44 -3.52
C ASN A 128 -1.20 19.44 -2.59
N GLN A 129 0.12 19.63 -2.76
CA GLN A 129 0.98 20.50 -1.94
C GLN A 129 1.23 20.03 -0.50
N GLU A 130 0.64 18.92 -0.08
CA GLU A 130 0.96 18.32 1.21
C GLU A 130 2.37 17.76 1.25
N THR A 131 2.92 17.66 2.46
CA THR A 131 4.27 17.14 2.69
C THR A 131 4.24 15.96 3.64
N VAL A 132 4.82 14.82 3.20
CA VAL A 132 4.97 13.60 4.00
C VAL A 132 6.43 13.24 4.19
N GLU A 133 6.79 12.72 5.37
CA GLU A 133 8.17 12.35 5.71
C GLU A 133 8.40 10.84 5.51
N VAL A 134 9.49 10.49 4.82
CA VAL A 134 9.95 9.11 4.74
C VAL A 134 10.61 8.74 6.06
N SER A 135 10.08 7.71 6.73
CA SER A 135 10.65 7.24 8.00
C SER A 135 11.98 6.52 7.80
N ARG A 136 12.80 6.49 8.85
CA ARG A 136 14.11 5.82 8.88
C ARG A 136 14.04 4.36 8.39
N SER A 137 13.04 3.59 8.84
CA SER A 137 12.89 2.18 8.47
C SER A 137 12.59 1.96 6.98
N TYR A 138 12.06 2.97 6.29
CA TYR A 138 11.70 2.90 4.86
C TYR A 138 12.69 3.69 3.99
N TYR A 139 13.70 4.33 4.58
CA TYR A 139 14.61 5.25 3.89
C TYR A 139 15.37 4.58 2.74
N TYR A 140 15.98 3.42 3.00
CA TYR A 140 16.77 2.72 1.99
C TYR A 140 15.92 2.13 0.86
N HIS A 141 14.79 1.52 1.20
CA HIS A 141 13.82 1.04 0.21
C HIS A 141 13.30 2.18 -0.67
N PHE A 142 13.00 3.34 -0.08
CA PHE A 142 12.63 4.52 -0.85
C PHE A 142 13.75 5.00 -1.78
N LYS A 143 15.00 4.99 -1.33
CA LYS A 143 16.14 5.37 -2.20
C LYS A 143 16.24 4.47 -3.43
N GLU A 144 16.16 3.16 -3.21
CA GLU A 144 16.22 2.15 -4.26
C GLU A 144 15.09 2.33 -5.29
N GLU A 145 13.85 2.45 -4.82
CA GLU A 145 12.66 2.65 -5.65
C GLU A 145 12.66 3.94 -6.47
N MET A 146 13.41 4.95 -6.01
CA MET A 146 13.54 6.25 -6.68
C MET A 146 14.84 6.37 -7.51
N GLY A 147 15.72 5.36 -7.49
CA GLY A 147 16.95 5.32 -8.29
C GLY A 147 18.07 6.25 -7.83
N PHE A 148 18.20 6.46 -6.52
CA PHE A 148 19.30 7.23 -5.91
C PHE A 148 20.59 6.44 -5.70
#